data_AF-A0A497KSP2-F1
#
_entry.id   AF-A0A497KSP2-F1
#
_cell.length_a   1.000
_cell.length_b   1.000
_cell.length_c   1.000
_cell.angle_alpha   90.00
_cell.angle_beta   90.00
_cell.angle_gamma   90.00
#
_symmetry.space_group_name_H-M   'P 1'
#
loop_
_entity.id
_entity.type
_entity.pdbx_description
1 polymer ?
#
loop_
_entity_poly.entity_id
_entity_poly.type
_entity_poly.pdbx_seq_one_letter_code
_entity_poly.pdbx_strand_id
1 'polypeptide(L)' 'MPIKRKSRGRSKGQKGRSGYVQCSMCGELVPRDKAKKATRRVSLVDPTLA' A
#
# COMPACT_ATOMS: atom_id res chain seq x y z
N MET A 1 4.29 -26.74 7.41
CA MET A 1 4.15 -25.36 7.98
C MET A 1 2.76 -24.82 7.66
N PRO A 2 2.02 -24.24 8.62
CA PRO A 2 0.64 -23.81 8.42
C PRO A 2 0.55 -22.52 7.58
N ILE A 3 -0.49 -22.43 6.74
CA ILE A 3 -0.80 -21.20 6.00
C ILE A 3 -1.48 -20.21 6.94
N LYS A 4 -0.80 -19.09 7.25
CA LYS A 4 -1.37 -18.05 8.13
C LYS A 4 -2.63 -17.36 7.55
N ARG A 5 -2.69 -17.14 6.22
CA ARG A 5 -3.81 -16.43 5.55
C ARG A 5 -4.06 -16.99 4.14
N LYS A 6 -5.34 -17.15 3.75
CA LYS A 6 -5.77 -17.61 2.41
C LYS A 6 -5.14 -16.81 1.26
N SER A 7 -5.08 -15.48 1.39
CA SER A 7 -4.53 -14.57 0.37
C SER A 7 -3.01 -14.41 0.41
N ARG A 8 -2.33 -14.98 1.41
CA ARG A 8 -0.90 -14.76 1.68
C ARG A 8 -0.51 -13.27 1.81
N GLY A 9 -1.49 -12.40 2.09
CA GLY A 9 -1.30 -10.95 2.25
C GLY A 9 -1.24 -10.15 0.95
N ARG A 10 -1.77 -10.67 -0.17
CA ARG A 10 -1.72 -10.03 -1.49
C ARG A 10 -3.10 -10.01 -2.16
N SER A 11 -3.41 -8.95 -2.91
CA SER A 11 -4.66 -8.81 -3.69
C SER A 11 -4.50 -9.15 -5.19
N LYS A 12 -3.45 -9.89 -5.55
CA LYS A 12 -3.05 -10.22 -6.93
C LYS A 12 -4.06 -11.03 -7.75
N GLY A 13 -4.86 -11.88 -7.10
CA GLY A 13 -5.70 -12.87 -7.79
C GLY A 13 -4.89 -13.88 -8.59
N GLN A 14 -5.38 -14.27 -9.77
CA GLN A 14 -4.77 -15.28 -10.65
C GLN A 14 -3.54 -14.77 -11.45
N LYS A 15 -3.17 -13.50 -11.31
CA LYS A 15 -2.08 -12.89 -12.10
C LYS A 15 -0.71 -13.49 -11.72
N GLY A 16 0.22 -13.53 -12.67
CA GLY A 16 1.60 -14.03 -12.49
C GLY A 16 2.57 -13.03 -11.84
N ARG A 17 2.45 -11.73 -12.10
CA ARG A 17 3.23 -10.66 -11.43
C ARG A 17 2.42 -9.37 -11.31
N SER A 18 2.77 -8.55 -10.35
CA SER A 18 2.29 -7.17 -10.19
C SER A 18 3.48 -6.22 -10.17
N GLY A 19 3.27 -4.97 -10.57
CA GLY A 19 4.29 -3.93 -10.47
C GLY A 19 4.70 -3.64 -9.02
N TYR A 20 5.84 -2.99 -8.85
CA TYR A 20 6.38 -2.56 -7.55
C TYR A 20 6.14 -1.06 -7.34
N VAL A 21 6.05 -0.66 -6.08
CA VAL A 21 5.98 0.74 -5.63
C VAL A 21 7.00 0.93 -4.50
N GLN A 22 7.62 2.10 -4.43
CA GLN A 22 8.53 2.42 -3.32
C GLN A 22 7.74 2.81 -2.07
N CYS A 23 8.19 2.35 -0.91
CA CYS A 23 7.64 2.78 0.38
C CYS A 23 8.01 4.23 0.67
N SER A 24 7.06 5.04 1.14
CA SER A 24 7.27 6.47 1.42
C SER A 24 8.22 6.74 2.58
N MET A 25 8.35 5.82 3.54
CA MET A 25 9.20 6.03 4.72
C MET A 25 10.59 5.39 4.60
N CYS A 26 10.69 4.18 4.03
CA CYS A 26 11.96 3.43 3.96
C CYS A 26 12.49 3.21 2.54
N GLY A 27 11.75 3.57 1.48
CA GLY A 27 12.18 3.43 0.09
C GLY A 27 12.15 2.01 -0.49
N GLU A 28 11.86 0.98 0.31
CA GLU A 28 11.85 -0.42 -0.16
C GLU A 28 10.84 -0.63 -1.30
N LEU A 29 11.22 -1.46 -2.29
CA LEU A 29 10.35 -1.88 -3.38
C LEU A 29 9.34 -2.94 -2.90
N VAL A 30 8.10 -2.51 -2.69
CA VAL A 30 6.99 -3.36 -2.27
C VAL A 30 6.06 -3.66 -3.46
N PRO A 31 5.59 -4.91 -3.66
CA PRO A 31 4.57 -5.18 -4.67
C PRO A 31 3.31 -4.34 -4.45
N ARG A 32 2.78 -3.74 -5.53
CA ARG A 32 1.66 -2.78 -5.47
C ARG A 32 0.37 -3.34 -4.86
N ASP A 33 0.20 -4.65 -4.89
CA ASP A 33 -0.92 -5.41 -4.33
C ASP A 33 -0.69 -5.84 -2.86
N LYS A 34 0.52 -5.62 -2.33
CA LYS A 34 0.88 -5.85 -0.92
C LYS A 34 1.04 -4.54 -0.14
N ALA A 35 1.34 -3.44 -0.82
CA ALA A 35 1.55 -2.13 -0.20
C ALA A 35 0.31 -1.63 0.57
N LYS A 36 0.54 -1.03 1.74
CA LYS A 36 -0.50 -0.32 2.50
C LYS A 36 -0.72 1.05 1.88
N LYS A 37 -1.93 1.30 1.37
CA LYS A 37 -2.30 2.55 0.70
C LYS A 37 -3.24 3.32 1.62
N ALA A 38 -2.90 4.57 1.91
CA ALA A 38 -3.75 5.49 2.65
C ALA A 38 -3.87 6.77 1.82
N THR A 39 -5.10 7.21 1.62
CA THR A 39 -5.42 8.47 0.92
C THR A 39 -6.19 9.35 1.87
N ARG A 40 -5.76 10.60 2.03
CA ARG A 40 -6.42 11.59 2.88
C ARG A 40 -6.58 12.89 2.09
N ARG A 41 -7.68 13.59 2.31
CA ARG A 41 -7.85 14.97 1.82
C ARG A 41 -7.16 15.88 2.84
N VAL A 42 -6.31 16.77 2.37
CA VAL A 42 -5.53 17.71 3.19
C VAL A 42 -5.88 19.11 2.71
N SER A 43 -6.26 20.00 3.63
CA SER A 43 -6.33 21.44 3.35
C SER A 43 -4.92 22.01 3.35
N LEU A 44 -4.62 22.91 2.42
CA LEU A 44 -3.30 23.57 2.37
C LEU A 44 -3.08 24.50 3.56
N VAL A 45 -4.16 25.06 4.08
CA VAL A 45 -4.16 25.99 5.21
C VAL A 45 -4.91 25.34 6.37
N ASP A 46 -4.43 25.61 7.58
CA ASP A 46 -5.16 25.29 8.80
C ASP A 46 -6.49 26.06 8.79
N PRO A 47 -7.64 25.42 9.05
CA PRO A 47 -8.94 26.11 9.10
C PRO A 47 -8.99 27.33 10.03
N THR A 48 -8.10 27.41 11.03
CA THR A 48 -8.01 28.55 11.95
C THR A 48 -7.28 29.77 11.39
N LEU A 49 -6.54 29.60 10.28
CA LEU A 49 -5.77 30.64 9.60
C LEU A 49 -6.42 31.11 8.27
N ALA A 50 -7.64 30.64 7.97
CA ALA A 50 -8.35 30.89 6.72
C ALA A 50 -9.39 32.02 6.82
#